data_AF-A0A7J3JNC6-F1
#
_entry.id   AF-A0A7J3JNC6-F1
#
_cell.length_a   1.000
_cell.length_b   1.000
_cell.length_c   1.000
_cell.angle_alpha   90.00
_cell.angle_beta   90.00
_cell.angle_gamma   90.00
#
_symmetry.space_group_name_H-M   'P 1'
#
loop_
_entity.id
_entity.type
_entity.pdbx_description
1 polymer ?
#
loop_
_entity_poly.entity_id
_entity_poly.type
_entity_poly.pdbx_seq_one_letter_code
_entity_poly.pdbx_strand_id
1 'polypeptide(L)' 'MNGHGVLRTWLSIAILLVILSLITLPFQDVNSPSYVINVLALLISLLLLVLVIIAIKRRILS' A
#
# COMPACT_ATOMS: atom_id res chain seq x y z
N MET A 1 -22.75 9.39 3.46
CA MET A 1 -21.42 8.93 3.89
C MET A 1 -20.36 9.78 3.22
N ASN A 2 -19.61 10.55 4.02
CA ASN A 2 -18.72 11.61 3.55
C ASN A 2 -17.49 11.01 2.84
N GLY A 3 -17.46 11.06 1.50
CA GLY A 3 -16.41 10.43 0.67
C GLY A 3 -14.97 10.90 0.94
N HIS A 4 -14.80 12.00 1.68
CA HIS A 4 -13.49 12.52 2.09
C HIS A 4 -12.82 11.68 3.19
N GLY A 5 -13.59 11.03 4.07
CA GLY A 5 -13.05 10.19 5.14
C GLY A 5 -12.51 8.86 4.60
N VAL A 6 -13.23 8.26 3.67
CA VAL A 6 -12.91 6.94 3.08
C VAL A 6 -11.56 6.99 2.40
N LEU A 7 -11.32 7.98 1.52
CA LEU A 7 -10.06 8.13 0.80
C LEU A 7 -8.84 8.30 1.73
N ARG A 8 -9.02 9.04 2.82
CA ARG A 8 -7.98 9.27 3.82
C ARG A 8 -7.65 7.99 4.60
N THR A 9 -8.67 7.20 4.94
CA THR A 9 -8.49 5.87 5.57
C THR A 9 -7.76 4.90 4.64
N TRP A 10 -8.15 4.80 3.37
CA TRP A 10 -7.47 3.95 2.39
C TRP A 10 -5.99 4.31 2.21
N LEU A 11 -5.68 5.62 2.22
CA LEU A 11 -4.31 6.10 2.10
C LEU A 11 -3.47 5.74 3.35
N SER A 12 -4.03 5.90 4.55
CA SER A 12 -3.36 5.46 5.79
C SER A 12 -3.13 3.95 5.83
N ILE A 13 -4.12 3.14 5.40
CA ILE A 13 -4.00 1.68 5.35
C ILE A 13 -2.90 1.27 4.36
N ALA A 14 -2.87 1.86 3.16
CA ALA A 14 -1.85 1.58 2.16
C ALA A 14 -0.44 1.89 2.68
N ILE A 15 -0.26 3.05 3.33
CA ILE A 15 1.02 3.43 3.92
C ILE A 15 1.45 2.44 5.02
N LEU A 16 0.54 2.07 5.92
CA LEU A 16 0.84 1.12 6.99
C LEU A 16 1.27 -0.24 6.43
N LEU A 17 0.59 -0.74 5.40
CA LEU A 17 0.95 -2.01 4.76
C LEU A 17 2.33 -1.95 4.11
N VAL A 18 2.65 -0.84 3.42
CA VAL A 18 3.98 -0.64 2.83
C VAL A 18 5.06 -0.63 3.91
N ILE A 19 4.87 0.14 4.99
CA ILE A 19 5.84 0.24 6.09
C ILE A 19 6.05 -1.11 6.76
N LEU A 20 4.96 -1.83 7.07
CA LEU A 20 5.03 -3.12 7.74
C LEU A 20 5.77 -4.17 6.89
N SER A 21 5.48 -4.20 5.59
CA SER A 21 6.15 -5.11 4.66
C SER A 21 7.64 -4.75 4.48
N LEU A 22 7.99 -3.46 4.42
CA LEU A 22 9.37 -3.00 4.34
C LEU A 22 10.19 -3.32 5.60
N ILE A 23 9.58 -3.19 6.79
CA ILE A 23 10.24 -3.52 8.06
C ILE A 23 10.46 -5.02 8.18
N THR A 24 9.52 -5.85 7.71
CA THR A 24 9.59 -7.31 7.87
C THR A 24 10.50 -7.99 6.86
N LEU A 25 10.70 -7.39 5.69
CA LEU A 25 11.52 -7.94 4.59
C LEU A 25 12.96 -8.33 4.98
N PRO A 26 13.75 -7.51 5.70
CA PRO A 26 15.13 -7.84 6.06
C PRO A 26 15.26 -8.93 7.13
N PHE A 27 14.18 -9.27 7.83
CA PHE A 27 14.17 -10.30 8.88
C PHE A 27 13.66 -11.66 8.38
N GLN A 28 13.31 -11.78 7.10
CA GLN A 28 12.79 -13.01 6.50
C GLN A 28 13.88 -13.75 5.72
N ASP A 29 13.87 -15.09 5.81
CA ASP A 29 14.72 -15.94 4.99
C ASP A 29 14.27 -15.86 3.53
N VAL A 30 15.18 -15.49 2.63
CA VAL A 30 14.91 -15.29 1.20
C VAL A 30 14.47 -16.57 0.48
N ASN A 31 14.76 -17.74 1.05
CA ASN A 31 14.32 -19.03 0.51
C ASN A 31 12.94 -19.45 1.02
N SER A 32 12.35 -18.68 1.95
CA SER A 32 11.05 -19.02 2.52
C SER A 32 9.90 -18.58 1.60
N PRO A 33 8.82 -19.38 1.47
CA PRO A 33 7.61 -18.97 0.76
C PRO A 33 7.00 -17.66 1.32
N SER A 34 7.19 -17.41 2.62
CA SER A 34 6.74 -16.20 3.30
C SER A 34 7.39 -14.93 2.76
N TYR A 35 8.67 -14.99 2.36
CA TYR A 35 9.37 -13.86 1.75
C TYR A 35 8.73 -13.48 0.41
N VAL A 36 8.44 -14.46 -0.44
CA VAL A 36 7.79 -14.24 -1.75
C VAL A 36 6.42 -13.60 -1.57
N ILE A 37 5.62 -14.09 -0.62
CA ILE A 37 4.31 -13.53 -0.31
C ILE A 37 4.43 -12.08 0.19
N ASN A 38 5.43 -11.79 1.02
CA ASN A 38 5.63 -10.45 1.56
C ASN A 38 6.06 -9.46 0.45
N VAL A 39 6.94 -9.87 -0.47
CA VAL A 39 7.32 -9.07 -1.64
C VAL A 39 6.11 -8.81 -2.54
N LEU A 40 5.27 -9.82 -2.80
CA LEU A 40 4.03 -9.64 -3.57
C LEU A 40 3.06 -8.68 -2.86
N ALA A 41 2.92 -8.77 -1.54
CA ALA A 41 2.10 -7.86 -0.76
C ALA A 41 2.61 -6.42 -0.81
N LEU A 42 3.94 -6.21 -0.78
CA LEU A 42 4.56 -4.90 -0.95
C LEU A 42 4.20 -4.31 -2.33
N LEU A 43 4.35 -5.10 -3.40
CA LEU A 43 4.05 -4.67 -4.77
C LEU A 43 2.57 -4.28 -4.95
N ILE A 44 1.65 -5.06 -4.40
CA ILE A 44 0.21 -4.75 -4.44
C ILE A 44 -0.09 -3.48 -3.66
N SER A 45 0.53 -3.31 -2.49
CA SER A 45 0.34 -2.13 -1.63
C SER A 45 0.84 -0.85 -2.32
N LEU A 46 1.98 -0.93 -3.02
CA LEU A 46 2.52 0.15 -3.85
C LEU A 46 1.58 0.49 -5.01
N LEU A 47 1.08 -0.51 -5.74
CA LEU A 47 0.11 -0.30 -6.81
C LEU A 47 -1.15 0.41 -6.30
N LEU A 48 -1.69 -0.04 -5.17
CA LEU A 48 -2.86 0.57 -4.56
C LEU A 48 -2.59 2.01 -4.13
N LEU A 49 -1.43 2.29 -3.53
CA LEU A 49 -1.03 3.64 -3.15
C LEU A 49 -0.95 4.57 -4.38
N VAL A 50 -0.34 4.11 -5.48
CA VAL A 50 -0.26 4.88 -6.73
C VAL A 50 -1.65 5.14 -7.31
N LEU A 51 -2.53 4.14 -7.34
CA LEU A 51 -3.91 4.32 -7.81
C LEU A 51 -4.67 5.34 -6.98
N VAL A 52 -4.55 5.31 -5.66
CA VAL A 52 -5.17 6.29 -4.75
C VAL A 52 -4.63 7.70 -5.03
N ILE A 53 -3.31 7.84 -5.19
CA ILE A 53 -2.69 9.14 -5.53
C ILE A 53 -3.23 9.66 -6.87
N ILE A 54 -3.33 8.80 -7.89
CA ILE A 54 -3.87 9.18 -9.21
C ILE A 54 -5.35 9.58 -9.09
N ALA A 55 -6.15 8.85 -8.31
CA ALA A 55 -7.55 9.17 -8.08
C ALA A 55 -7.73 10.53 -7.40
N ILE A 56 -6.90 10.84 -6.39
CA ILE A 56 -6.86 12.16 -5.75
C ILE A 56 -6.47 13.23 -6.77
N LYS A 57 -5.39 13.01 -7.53
CA LYS A 57 -4.91 13.96 -8.54
C LYS A 57 -5.98 14.28 -9.57
N ARG A 58 -6.64 13.26 -10.12
CA ARG A 58 -7.74 13.40 -11.09
C ARG A 58 -8.93 14.18 -10.51
N ARG A 59 -9.24 13.98 -9.22
CA ARG A 59 -10.34 14.69 -8.54
C ARG A 59 -10.04 16.16 -8.22
N ILE A 60 -8.76 16.54 -8.10
CA ILE A 60 -8.34 17.93 -7.89
C ILE A 60 -8.26 18.71 -9.22
N LEU A 61 -7.90 18.02 -10.31
CA LEU A 61 -7.76 18.58 -11.66
C LEU A 61 -9.08 18.67 -12.44
N SER A 62 -10.17 18.10 -11.93
CA SER A 62 -11.52 18.13 -12.49
C SER A 62 -12.42 19.03 -11.66
#